data_AF-K6Y7E8-F1
#
_entry.id   AF-K6Y7E8-F1
#
_cell.length_a   1.000
_cell.length_b   1.000
_cell.length_c   1.000
_cell.angle_alpha   90.00
_cell.angle_beta   90.00
_cell.angle_gamma   90.00
#
_symmetry.space_group_name_H-M   'P 1'
#
loop_
_entity.id
_entity.type
_entity.pdbx_description
1 polymer ?
#
loop_
_entity_poly.entity_id
_entity_poly.type
_entity_poly.pdbx_seq_one_letter_code
_entity_poly.pdbx_strand_id
1 'polypeptide(L)'
;MYSYRFASLELLLKQPCQEIEFGLINSYVHLGLQRAQAMSEAIETKRAHLRIVDTLIHVMCDNLISVSRRGYCFRMIQRLKPILFEMLDTNQYQKKVNQIESLHRYFLPENVKNERSSANKSQNIPINFQQRK
;
A
#
# COMPACT_ATOMS: atom_id res chain seq x y z
N MET A 1 0.32 -10.47 25.88
CA MET A 1 0.25 -11.47 24.78
C MET A 1 0.11 -10.87 23.37
N TYR A 2 -0.45 -9.65 23.22
CA TYR A 2 -0.60 -8.99 21.90
C TYR A 2 0.71 -8.51 21.23
N SER A 3 1.76 -8.18 22.01
CA SER A 3 2.96 -7.54 21.45
C SER A 3 3.75 -8.45 20.49
N TYR A 4 3.91 -9.73 20.84
CA TYR A 4 4.65 -10.69 20.01
C TYR A 4 3.91 -10.97 18.69
N ARG A 5 2.61 -11.26 18.75
CA ARG A 5 1.79 -11.51 17.56
C ARG A 5 1.78 -10.30 16.62
N PHE A 6 1.62 -9.10 17.17
CA PHE A 6 1.62 -7.87 16.38
C PHE A 6 2.96 -7.63 15.68
N ALA A 7 4.09 -7.76 16.40
CA ALA A 7 5.42 -7.61 15.83
C ALA A 7 5.73 -8.67 14.76
N SER A 8 5.28 -9.91 14.95
CA SER A 8 5.44 -10.96 13.93
C SER A 8 4.66 -10.64 12.65
N LEU A 9 3.45 -10.09 12.76
CA LEU A 9 2.69 -9.62 11.60
C LEU A 9 3.40 -8.46 10.89
N GLU A 10 4.01 -7.53 11.63
CA GLU A 10 4.80 -6.43 11.03
C GLU A 10 5.99 -6.95 10.23
N LEU A 11 6.71 -7.94 10.76
CA LEU A 11 7.84 -8.53 10.07
C LEU A 11 7.39 -9.25 8.79
N LEU A 12 6.34 -10.06 8.89
CA LEU A 12 5.77 -10.79 7.76
C LEU A 12 5.26 -9.80 6.69
N LEU A 13 4.65 -8.70 7.12
CA LEU A 13 4.19 -7.63 6.22
C LEU A 13 5.32 -6.94 5.45
N LYS A 14 6.55 -6.99 5.94
CA LYS A 14 7.72 -6.42 5.25
C LYS A 14 8.42 -7.43 4.35
N GLN A 15 8.04 -8.70 4.38
CA GLN A 15 8.67 -9.71 3.53
C GLN A 15 8.15 -9.61 2.09
N PRO A 16 9.05 -9.66 1.08
CA PRO A 16 8.71 -9.60 -0.34
C PRO A 16 8.08 -10.88 -0.90
N CYS A 17 7.69 -11.83 -0.05
CA CYS A 17 7.05 -13.06 -0.48
C CYS A 17 5.74 -12.78 -1.26
N GLN A 18 5.64 -13.37 -2.46
CA GLN A 18 4.54 -13.14 -3.40
C GLN A 18 3.21 -13.75 -2.93
N GLU A 19 3.25 -14.74 -2.03
CA GLU A 19 2.07 -15.46 -1.54
C GLU A 19 1.36 -14.77 -0.38
N ILE A 20 1.83 -13.60 0.06
CA ILE A 20 1.20 -12.89 1.17
C ILE A 20 -0.10 -12.24 0.69
N GLU A 21 -1.20 -12.80 1.18
CA GLU A 21 -2.56 -12.33 0.89
C GLU A 21 -2.85 -10.95 1.52
N PHE A 22 -3.78 -10.22 0.90
CA PHE A 22 -4.33 -8.97 1.48
C PHE A 22 -4.97 -9.19 2.86
N GLY A 23 -5.38 -10.43 3.16
CA GLY A 23 -5.84 -10.85 4.48
C GLY A 23 -4.85 -10.50 5.59
N LEU A 24 -3.54 -10.65 5.33
CA LEU A 24 -2.51 -10.32 6.33
C LEU A 24 -2.50 -8.83 6.69
N ILE A 25 -2.66 -7.95 5.69
CA ILE A 25 -2.74 -6.50 5.92
C ILE A 25 -3.98 -6.17 6.76
N ASN A 26 -5.11 -6.80 6.47
CA ASN A 26 -6.34 -6.60 7.24
C ASN A 26 -6.16 -7.07 8.69
N SER A 27 -5.60 -8.27 8.90
CA SER A 27 -5.32 -8.82 10.23
C SER A 27 -4.38 -7.91 11.02
N TYR A 28 -3.33 -7.38 10.39
CA TYR A 28 -2.42 -6.43 11.02
C TYR A 28 -3.13 -5.16 11.47
N VAL A 29 -3.91 -4.54 10.58
CA VAL A 29 -4.65 -3.31 10.90
C VAL A 29 -5.66 -3.57 12.01
N HIS A 30 -6.46 -4.64 11.93
CA HIS A 30 -7.43 -4.99 12.96
C HIS A 30 -6.78 -5.24 14.32
N LEU A 31 -5.72 -6.04 14.37
CA LEU A 31 -5.01 -6.31 15.63
C LEU A 31 -4.38 -5.03 16.20
N GLY A 32 -3.87 -4.15 15.34
CA GLY A 32 -3.34 -2.84 15.73
C GLY A 32 -4.40 -1.93 16.33
N LEU A 33 -5.58 -1.86 15.71
CA LEU A 33 -6.71 -1.09 16.22
C LEU A 33 -7.21 -1.63 17.56
N GLN A 34 -7.37 -2.95 17.68
CA GLN A 34 -7.73 -3.59 18.96
C GLN A 34 -6.70 -3.29 20.05
N ARG A 35 -5.41 -3.31 19.71
CA ARG A 35 -4.35 -2.95 20.63
C ARG A 35 -4.45 -1.49 21.06
N ALA A 36 -4.69 -0.57 20.12
CA ALA A 36 -4.81 0.85 20.43
C ALA A 36 -6.01 1.15 21.34
N GLN A 37 -7.13 0.45 21.14
CA GLN A 37 -8.32 0.52 22.01
C GLN A 37 -8.06 0.00 23.43
N ALA A 38 -7.16 -0.96 23.59
CA ALA A 38 -6.79 -1.52 24.89
C ALA A 38 -5.77 -0.67 25.66
N MET A 39 -5.28 0.45 25.10
CA MET A 39 -4.35 1.35 25.79
C MET A 39 -5.12 2.30 26.70
N SER A 40 -4.61 2.48 27.93
CA SER A 40 -5.25 3.34 28.93
C SER A 40 -4.95 4.83 28.73
N GLU A 41 -3.81 5.15 28.12
CA GLU A 41 -3.33 6.51 27.94
C GLU A 41 -3.44 6.98 26.50
N ALA A 42 -3.94 8.19 26.30
CA ALA A 42 -4.12 8.79 24.97
C ALA A 42 -2.81 8.86 24.17
N ILE A 43 -1.67 9.07 24.84
CA ILE A 43 -0.35 9.10 24.21
C ILE A 43 0.02 7.72 23.65
N GLU A 44 -0.26 6.65 24.39
CA GLU A 44 -0.01 5.27 23.96
C GLU A 44 -0.96 4.84 22.85
N THR A 45 -2.23 5.24 22.91
CA THR A 45 -3.20 5.06 21.81
C THR A 45 -2.71 5.73 20.53
N LYS A 46 -2.27 7.00 20.62
CA LYS A 46 -1.69 7.74 19.49
C LYS A 46 -0.48 7.02 18.91
N ARG A 47 0.46 6.58 19.75
CA ARG A 47 1.64 5.81 19.33
C ARG A 47 1.26 4.52 18.63
N ALA A 48 0.27 3.79 19.15
CA ALA A 48 -0.22 2.55 18.55
C ALA A 48 -0.80 2.78 17.14
N HIS A 49 -1.63 3.81 16.96
CA HIS A 49 -2.17 4.14 15.64
C HIS A 49 -1.10 4.60 14.66
N LEU A 50 -0.17 5.46 15.09
CA LEU A 50 0.92 5.93 14.22
C LEU A 50 1.81 4.77 13.76
N ARG A 51 2.09 3.80 14.64
CA ARG A 51 2.86 2.60 14.28
C ARG A 51 2.22 1.78 13.16
N ILE A 52 0.89 1.65 13.14
CA ILE A 52 0.15 0.98 12.06
C ILE A 52 0.40 1.73 10.75
N VAL A 53 0.19 3.05 10.77
CA VAL A 53 0.33 3.90 9.58
C VAL A 53 1.77 3.88 9.07
N ASP A 54 2.76 4.01 9.94
CA ASP A 54 4.18 4.01 9.57
C ASP A 54 4.61 2.67 8.97
N THR A 55 4.11 1.55 9.49
CA THR A 55 4.36 0.23 8.89
C THR A 55 3.73 0.11 7.51
N LEU A 56 2.49 0.57 7.33
CA LEU A 56 1.84 0.56 6.02
C LEU A 56 2.57 1.47 5.02
N ILE A 57 3.06 2.63 5.45
CA ILE A 57 3.87 3.53 4.62
C ILE A 57 5.17 2.82 4.20
N HIS A 58 5.85 2.16 5.14
CA HIS A 58 7.06 1.41 4.84
C HIS A 58 6.81 0.34 3.77
N VAL A 59 5.76 -0.46 3.94
CA VAL A 59 5.41 -1.51 2.96
C VAL A 59 5.01 -0.89 1.62
N MET A 60 4.27 0.22 1.61
CA MET A 60 3.90 0.95 0.39
C MET A 60 5.12 1.47 -0.39
N CYS A 61 6.18 1.86 0.30
CA CYS A 61 7.39 2.41 -0.32
C CYS A 61 8.42 1.33 -0.70
N ASP A 62 8.17 0.07 -0.39
CA ASP A 62 9.12 -1.02 -0.65
C ASP A 62 8.96 -1.57 -2.07
N ASN A 63 9.96 -1.34 -2.93
CA ASN A 63 9.94 -1.79 -4.32
C ASN A 63 10.02 -3.31 -4.49
N LEU A 64 10.44 -4.05 -3.45
CA LEU A 64 10.43 -5.51 -3.45
C LEU A 64 9.02 -6.07 -3.20
N ILE A 65 8.10 -5.24 -2.73
CA ILE A 65 6.69 -5.59 -2.53
C ILE A 65 5.91 -5.34 -3.83
N SER A 66 4.99 -6.24 -4.16
CA SER A 66 4.16 -6.13 -5.36
C SER A 66 3.35 -4.82 -5.37
N VAL A 67 3.16 -4.25 -6.56
CA VAL A 67 2.42 -2.98 -6.74
C VAL A 67 0.99 -3.09 -6.20
N SER A 68 0.33 -4.24 -6.38
CA SER A 68 -1.01 -4.49 -5.88
C SER A 68 -1.08 -4.41 -4.35
N ARG A 69 -0.10 -4.98 -3.65
CA ARG A 69 0.00 -4.98 -2.19
C ARG A 69 0.37 -3.61 -1.66
N ARG A 70 1.32 -2.92 -2.29
CA ARG A 70 1.64 -1.51 -1.98
C ARG A 70 0.42 -0.60 -2.14
N GLY A 71 -0.32 -0.74 -3.24
CA GLY A 71 -1.58 -0.01 -3.45
C GLY A 71 -2.66 -0.37 -2.44
N TYR A 72 -2.71 -1.62 -1.97
CA TYR A 72 -3.60 -2.01 -0.88
C TYR A 72 -3.20 -1.34 0.46
N CYS A 73 -1.90 -1.25 0.79
CA CYS A 73 -1.41 -0.50 1.95
C CYS A 73 -1.83 0.97 1.88
N PHE A 74 -1.68 1.62 0.72
CA PHE A 74 -2.15 2.99 0.53
C PHE A 74 -3.65 3.14 0.79
N ARG A 75 -4.49 2.25 0.24
CA ARG A 75 -5.93 2.24 0.52
C ARG A 75 -6.25 2.09 2.01
N MET A 76 -5.50 1.27 2.74
CA MET A 76 -5.69 1.14 4.19
C MET A 76 -5.29 2.43 4.92
N ILE A 77 -4.19 3.08 4.53
CA ILE A 77 -3.78 4.36 5.10
C ILE A 77 -4.88 5.42 4.87
N GLN A 78 -5.47 5.48 3.67
CA GLN A 78 -6.58 6.40 3.37
C GLN A 78 -7.78 6.18 4.31
N ARG A 79 -8.11 4.93 4.64
CA ARG A 79 -9.17 4.61 5.61
C ARG A 79 -8.84 5.00 7.05
N LEU A 80 -7.56 5.13 7.40
CA LEU A 80 -7.11 5.56 8.72
C LEU A 80 -6.98 7.08 8.86
N LYS A 81 -7.11 7.85 7.77
CA LYS A 81 -7.03 9.33 7.81
C LYS A 81 -7.98 9.99 8.81
N PRO A 82 -9.26 9.57 8.95
CA PRO A 82 -10.15 10.18 9.94
C PRO A 82 -9.61 10.02 11.36
N ILE A 83 -9.06 8.85 11.70
CA ILE A 83 -8.47 8.62 13.02
C ILE A 83 -7.25 9.52 13.22
N LEU A 84 -6.41 9.67 12.18
CA LEU A 84 -5.25 10.58 12.25
C LEU A 84 -5.67 12.04 12.45
N PHE A 85 -6.77 12.47 11.85
CA PHE A 85 -7.32 13.81 12.03
C PHE A 85 -7.72 14.06 13.49
N GLU A 86 -8.36 13.09 14.13
CA GLU A 86 -8.77 13.19 15.55
C GLU A 86 -7.58 13.21 16.53
N MET A 87 -6.45 12.56 16.20
CA MET A 87 -5.33 12.40 17.14
C MET A 87 -4.17 13.40 16.96
N LEU A 88 -4.14 14.12 15.84
CA LEU A 88 -3.08 15.04 15.48
C LEU A 88 -3.65 16.46 15.45
N ASP A 89 -2.86 17.44 15.87
CA ASP A 89 -3.22 18.82 15.55
C ASP A 89 -3.21 19.03 14.03
N THR A 90 -3.91 20.06 13.58
CA THR A 90 -4.11 20.37 12.16
C THR A 90 -2.79 20.44 11.39
N ASN A 91 -1.74 21.02 11.97
CA ASN A 91 -0.44 21.15 11.32
C ASN A 91 0.26 19.79 11.18
N GLN A 92 0.27 18.98 12.24
CA GLN A 92 0.82 17.62 12.21
C GLN A 92 0.07 16.73 11.21
N TYR A 93 -1.27 16.80 11.23
CA TYR A 93 -2.11 16.05 10.30
C TYR A 93 -1.79 16.40 8.85
N GLN A 94 -1.80 17.69 8.51
CA GLN A 94 -1.55 18.15 7.15
C GLN A 94 -0.15 17.74 6.67
N LYS A 95 0.87 17.88 7.53
CA LYS A 95 2.23 17.44 7.23
C LYS A 95 2.29 15.94 6.94
N LYS A 96 1.63 15.12 7.76
CA LYS A 96 1.60 13.66 7.60
C LYS A 96 0.88 13.24 6.32
N VAL A 97 -0.28 13.85 6.02
CA VAL A 97 -1.03 13.57 4.79
C VAL A 97 -0.22 13.97 3.57
N ASN A 98 0.37 15.16 3.55
CA ASN A 98 1.20 15.60 2.42
C ASN A 98 2.40 14.66 2.19
N GLN A 99 3.02 14.18 3.26
CA GLN A 99 4.08 13.18 3.16
C GLN A 99 3.57 11.87 2.53
N ILE A 100 2.43 11.34 3.00
CA ILE A 100 1.82 10.12 2.48
C ILE A 100 1.50 10.27 0.98
N GLU A 101 0.87 11.37 0.57
CA GLU A 101 0.50 11.62 -0.82
C GLU A 101 1.72 11.81 -1.73
N SER A 102 2.79 12.44 -1.21
CA SER A 102 4.05 12.56 -1.94
C SER A 102 4.72 11.21 -2.16
N LEU A 103 4.75 10.36 -1.12
CA LEU A 103 5.31 9.01 -1.20
C LEU A 103 4.48 8.13 -2.15
N HIS A 104 3.16 8.22 -2.09
CA HIS A 104 2.27 7.52 -3.03
C HIS A 104 2.59 7.90 -4.47
N ARG A 105 2.64 9.19 -4.80
CA ARG A 105 2.96 9.66 -6.15
C ARG A 105 4.32 9.16 -6.67
N TYR A 106 5.31 9.04 -5.79
CA TYR A 106 6.65 8.57 -6.15
C TYR A 106 6.72 7.04 -6.32
N PHE A 107 6.20 6.27 -5.35
CA PHE A 107 6.34 4.81 -5.32
C PHE A 107 5.22 4.07 -6.06
N LEU A 108 4.10 4.73 -6.34
CA LEU A 108 2.91 4.17 -7.00
C LEU A 108 2.37 5.15 -8.07
N PRO A 109 3.16 5.47 -9.11
CA PRO A 109 2.68 6.36 -10.17
C PRO A 109 1.49 5.72 -10.90
N GLU A 110 0.43 6.51 -11.12
CA GLU A 110 -0.82 6.06 -11.75
C GLU A 110 -0.66 5.62 -13.23
N ASN A 111 0.53 5.84 -13.82
CA ASN A 111 0.80 5.68 -15.24
C ASN A 111 1.80 4.55 -15.57
N VAL A 112 1.44 3.30 -15.26
CA VAL A 112 2.02 2.12 -15.95
C VAL A 112 0.91 1.24 -16.55
N LYS A 113 -0.23 1.83 -16.85
CA LYS A 113 -1.28 1.25 -17.69
C LYS A 113 -1.32 2.03 -19.00
N ASN A 114 -0.52 1.62 -20.00
CA ASN A 114 -0.80 1.71 -21.46
C ASN A 114 0.42 1.64 -22.41
N GLU A 115 1.56 1.01 -22.06
CA GLU A 115 2.62 0.77 -23.07
C GLU A 115 2.63 -0.65 -23.68
N ARG A 116 1.74 -1.55 -23.25
CA ARG A 116 1.64 -2.90 -23.84
C ARG A 116 0.52 -3.07 -24.88
N SER A 117 -0.25 -2.03 -25.21
CA SER A 117 -1.36 -2.12 -26.16
C SER A 117 -1.04 -1.65 -27.59
N SER A 118 0.21 -1.30 -27.91
CA SER A 118 0.61 -0.80 -29.24
C SER A 118 1.65 -1.66 -29.96
N ALA A 119 1.93 -2.88 -29.49
CA ALA A 119 2.91 -3.79 -30.15
C ALA A 119 2.29 -4.84 -31.09
N ASN A 120 0.97 -4.86 -31.29
CA ASN A 120 0.30 -5.81 -32.19
C ASN A 120 -0.65 -5.07 -33.14
N LYS A 121 -0.12 -4.41 -34.17
CA LYS A 121 -0.83 -4.08 -35.42
C LYS A 121 0.15 -3.52 -36.47
N SER A 122 0.88 -4.42 -37.13
CA SER A 122 1.21 -4.34 -38.57
C SER A 122 2.06 -5.54 -39.00
N GLN A 123 1.42 -6.69 -39.19
CA GLN A 123 1.82 -7.64 -40.23
C GLN A 123 0.66 -7.70 -41.21
N ASN A 124 0.62 -6.75 -42.15
CA ASN A 124 -0.10 -6.89 -43.41
C ASN A 124 0.95 -7.17 -44.47
N ILE A 125 1.22 -8.46 -44.71
CA ILE A 125 1.93 -8.92 -45.91
C ILE A 125 0.84 -9.14 -46.96
N PRO A 126 0.79 -8.38 -48.07
CA PRO A 126 -0.09 -8.72 -49.17
C PRO A 126 0.52 -9.88 -49.96
N ILE A 127 -0.15 -11.03 -49.91
CA ILE A 127 0.10 -12.18 -50.79
C ILE A 127 -0.31 -11.77 -52.21
N ASN A 128 0.66 -11.57 -53.10
CA ASN A 128 0.41 -11.30 -54.52
C ASN A 128 0.50 -12.63 -55.30
N PHE A 129 -0.65 -13.28 -55.52
CA PHE A 129 -0.78 -14.39 -56.48
C PHE A 129 -1.01 -13.80 -57.86
N GLN A 130 0.04 -13.68 -58.68
CA GLN A 130 -0.10 -13.57 -60.13
C GLN A 130 0.23 -14.90 -60.79
N GLN A 131 -0.80 -15.44 -61.43
CA GLN A 131 -0.80 -16.63 -62.26
C GLN A 131 0.09 -16.40 -63.48
N ARG A 132 1.09 -17.27 -63.70
CA ARG A 132 1.73 -17.42 -65.00
C ARG A 132 0.89 -18.39 -65.83
N LYS A 133 0.38 -17.91 -66.96
CA LYS A 133 0.09 -18.73 -68.15
C LYS A 133 1.21 -18.48 -69.15
#